data_AF-A9DH04-F1
#
_entry.id   AF-A9DH04-F1
#
_cell.length_a   1.000
_cell.length_b   1.000
_cell.length_c   1.000
_cell.angle_alpha   90.00
_cell.angle_beta   90.00
_cell.angle_gamma   90.00
#
_symmetry.space_group_name_H-M   'P 1'
#
loop_
_entity.id
_entity.type
_entity.pdbx_description
1 polymer ?
#
loop_
_entity_poly.entity_id
_entity_poly.type
_entity_poly.pdbx_seq_one_letter_code
_entity_poly.pdbx_strand_id
1 'polypeptide(L)'
;MSNKTNIACPCGMNTQHSPLLYDTCCGPLHANALKAASPEQLMRSRYTAFVMKLYDYLIATHHPEYLHGLTASTLAQSPEIHWLTLQIISSSITDLQGQVEFQAWYKDETGIDAIHERSEFQCIEGDWLYTQGEQFDAIFPKRNQACLCGSGKKFKQCCL
;
A
#
# COMPACT_ATOMS: atom_id res chain seq x y z
N MET A 1 -17.11 -19.18 2.83
CA MET A 1 -16.00 -18.72 1.98
C MET A 1 -16.48 -17.44 1.30
N SER A 2 -16.16 -16.27 1.84
CA SER A 2 -16.67 -15.00 1.30
C SER A 2 -15.98 -14.70 -0.04
N ASN A 3 -16.77 -14.60 -1.11
CA ASN A 3 -16.37 -14.12 -2.43
C ASN A 3 -15.77 -12.71 -2.32
N LYS A 4 -14.45 -12.63 -2.06
CA LYS A 4 -13.67 -11.38 -2.14
C LYS A 4 -13.36 -10.98 -3.60
N THR A 5 -13.95 -11.68 -4.56
CA THR A 5 -13.58 -11.66 -5.98
C THR A 5 -14.07 -10.45 -6.78
N ASN A 6 -15.00 -9.66 -6.21
CA ASN A 6 -15.66 -8.56 -6.92
C ASN A 6 -15.55 -7.20 -6.21
N ILE A 7 -14.51 -7.03 -5.39
CA ILE A 7 -14.23 -5.74 -4.73
C ILE A 7 -13.20 -4.95 -5.55
N ALA A 8 -13.34 -3.62 -5.58
CA ALA A 8 -12.28 -2.75 -6.07
C ALA A 8 -11.02 -2.98 -5.24
N CYS A 9 -9.86 -3.04 -5.91
CA CYS A 9 -8.60 -3.29 -5.23
C CYS A 9 -8.24 -2.09 -4.34
N PRO A 10 -7.96 -2.29 -3.03
CA PRO A 10 -7.60 -1.22 -2.12
C PRO A 10 -6.41 -0.36 -2.57
N CYS A 11 -5.47 -0.90 -3.36
CA CYS A 11 -4.31 -0.15 -3.84
C CYS A 11 -4.63 1.05 -4.75
N GLY A 12 -5.90 1.26 -5.11
CA GLY A 12 -6.35 2.42 -5.88
C GLY A 12 -6.03 2.38 -7.37
N MET A 13 -5.51 1.25 -7.86
CA MET A 13 -5.26 1.07 -9.30
C MET A 13 -6.56 1.12 -10.07
N ASN A 14 -6.52 1.81 -11.20
CA ASN A 14 -7.65 1.97 -12.10
C ASN A 14 -7.18 1.80 -13.55
N THR A 15 -8.10 1.32 -14.38
CA THR A 15 -8.03 1.51 -15.84
C THR A 15 -8.53 2.92 -16.16
N GLN A 16 -8.39 3.36 -17.42
CA GLN A 16 -8.86 4.67 -17.87
C GLN A 16 -10.32 5.01 -17.49
N HIS A 17 -11.16 4.01 -17.20
CA HIS A 17 -12.59 4.23 -16.95
C HIS A 17 -13.13 3.56 -15.68
N SER A 18 -12.34 2.74 -14.95
CA SER A 18 -12.86 2.01 -13.78
C SER A 18 -11.75 1.50 -12.85
N PRO A 19 -12.00 1.38 -11.53
CA PRO A 19 -11.09 0.72 -10.61
C PRO A 19 -10.81 -0.73 -11.04
N LEU A 20 -9.57 -1.19 -10.88
CA LEU A 20 -9.27 -2.60 -11.03
C LEU A 20 -9.85 -3.38 -9.84
N LEU A 21 -10.29 -4.61 -10.10
CA LEU A 21 -10.76 -5.51 -9.06
C LEU A 21 -9.57 -6.18 -8.37
N TYR A 22 -9.76 -6.59 -7.12
CA TYR A 22 -8.74 -7.28 -6.33
C TYR A 22 -8.15 -8.49 -7.08
N ASP A 23 -9.00 -9.35 -7.63
CA ASP A 23 -8.59 -10.60 -8.31
C ASP A 23 -7.77 -10.40 -9.58
N THR A 24 -7.88 -9.24 -10.21
CA THR A 24 -7.11 -8.89 -11.42
C THR A 24 -6.01 -7.88 -11.13
N CYS A 25 -5.78 -7.56 -9.85
CA CYS A 25 -4.78 -6.59 -9.39
C CYS A 25 -3.84 -7.23 -8.35
N CYS A 26 -4.12 -7.10 -7.05
CA CYS A 26 -3.23 -7.61 -5.99
C CYS A 26 -3.50 -9.06 -5.59
N GLY A 27 -4.65 -9.62 -5.95
CA GLY A 27 -5.03 -11.00 -5.62
C GLY A 27 -4.04 -12.06 -6.09
N PRO A 28 -3.62 -12.05 -7.37
CA PRO A 28 -2.64 -13.02 -7.87
C PRO A 28 -1.27 -12.93 -7.19
N LEU A 29 -0.87 -11.74 -6.74
CA LEU A 29 0.37 -11.53 -5.98
C LEU A 29 0.25 -12.14 -4.58
N HIS A 30 -0.86 -11.88 -3.87
CA HIS A 30 -1.11 -12.43 -2.54
C HIS A 30 -1.26 -13.95 -2.53
N ALA A 31 -1.70 -14.53 -3.65
CA ALA A 31 -1.81 -15.97 -3.84
C ALA A 31 -0.49 -16.64 -4.30
N ASN A 32 0.60 -15.87 -4.45
CA ASN A 32 1.85 -16.32 -5.07
C ASN A 32 1.69 -16.90 -6.49
N ALA A 33 0.61 -16.57 -7.18
CA ALA A 33 0.38 -16.96 -8.57
C ALA A 33 1.18 -16.08 -9.55
N LEU A 34 1.49 -14.85 -9.14
CA LEU A 34 2.35 -13.91 -9.85
C LEU A 34 3.39 -13.31 -8.89
N LYS A 35 4.53 -12.92 -9.45
CA LYS A 35 5.54 -12.07 -8.79
C LYS A 35 5.30 -10.62 -9.18
N ALA A 36 5.64 -9.69 -8.29
CA ALA A 36 5.55 -8.26 -8.62
C ALA A 36 6.58 -7.94 -9.72
N ALA A 37 6.14 -7.25 -10.78
CA ALA A 37 6.99 -6.86 -11.90
C ALA A 37 7.79 -5.57 -11.63
N SER A 38 7.40 -4.80 -10.60
CA SER A 38 8.04 -3.53 -10.24
C SER A 38 7.93 -3.28 -8.73
N PRO A 39 8.81 -2.42 -8.17
CA PRO A 39 8.71 -2.01 -6.77
C PRO A 39 7.38 -1.30 -6.47
N GLU A 40 6.83 -0.49 -7.39
CA GLU A 40 5.51 0.11 -7.22
C GLU A 40 4.40 -0.95 -7.11
N GLN A 41 4.43 -1.97 -7.98
CA GLN A 41 3.44 -3.03 -7.93
C GLN A 41 3.54 -3.80 -6.60
N LEU A 42 4.76 -4.06 -6.14
CA LEU A 42 4.99 -4.65 -4.83
C LEU A 42 4.44 -3.77 -3.70
N MET A 43 4.77 -2.49 -3.68
CA MET A 43 4.28 -1.54 -2.68
C MET A 43 2.74 -1.50 -2.64
N ARG A 44 2.09 -1.43 -3.80
CA ARG A 44 0.63 -1.47 -3.92
C ARG A 44 0.01 -2.74 -3.35
N SER A 45 0.63 -3.89 -3.61
CA SER A 45 0.20 -5.16 -3.03
C SER A 45 0.42 -5.22 -1.53
N ARG A 46 1.57 -4.75 -1.02
CA ARG A 46 1.86 -4.67 0.42
C ARG A 46 0.84 -3.80 1.15
N TYR A 47 0.51 -2.62 0.62
CA TYR A 47 -0.58 -1.80 1.15
C TYR A 47 -1.90 -2.58 1.21
N THR A 48 -2.29 -3.25 0.11
CA THR A 48 -3.52 -4.05 0.07
C THR A 48 -3.49 -5.19 1.08
N ALA A 49 -2.33 -5.81 1.33
CA ALA A 49 -2.16 -6.83 2.34
C ALA A 49 -2.36 -6.28 3.76
N PHE A 50 -1.90 -5.06 4.07
CA PHE A 50 -2.26 -4.38 5.33
C PHE A 50 -3.77 -4.17 5.46
N VAL A 51 -4.43 -3.65 4.41
CA VAL A 51 -5.89 -3.44 4.41
C VAL A 51 -6.65 -4.75 4.65
N MET A 52 -6.21 -5.84 4.02
CA MET A 52 -6.87 -7.14 4.07
C MET A 52 -6.39 -8.04 5.21
N LYS A 53 -5.48 -7.55 6.07
CA LYS A 53 -4.85 -8.29 7.18
C LYS A 53 -4.14 -9.58 6.72
N LEU A 54 -3.48 -9.53 5.55
CA LEU A 54 -2.72 -10.64 4.94
C LEU A 54 -1.24 -10.55 5.36
N TYR A 55 -0.98 -10.66 6.65
CA TYR A 55 0.35 -10.36 7.22
C TYR A 55 1.45 -11.33 6.77
N ASP A 56 1.13 -12.58 6.46
CA ASP A 56 2.11 -13.54 5.94
C ASP A 56 2.72 -13.07 4.61
N TYR A 57 1.92 -12.42 3.76
CA TYR A 57 2.41 -11.83 2.51
C TYR A 57 3.40 -10.68 2.77
N LEU A 58 3.15 -9.87 3.80
CA LEU A 58 4.06 -8.79 4.19
C LEU A 58 5.41 -9.33 4.64
N ILE A 59 5.41 -10.43 5.40
CA ILE A 59 6.65 -11.08 5.83
C ILE A 59 7.37 -11.71 4.64
N ALA A 60 6.65 -12.44 3.77
CA ALA A 60 7.22 -13.11 2.60
C ALA A 60 7.84 -12.14 1.57
N THR A 61 7.37 -10.88 1.54
CA THR A 61 7.84 -9.84 0.62
C THR A 61 8.77 -8.81 1.28
N HIS A 62 9.25 -9.11 2.48
CA HIS A 62 10.21 -8.28 3.21
C HIS A 62 11.57 -8.97 3.14
N HIS A 63 12.62 -8.19 2.89
CA HIS A 63 13.96 -8.71 2.78
C HIS A 63 14.42 -9.30 4.12
N PRO A 64 14.93 -10.54 4.18
CA PRO A 64 15.18 -11.24 5.44
C PRO A 64 16.17 -10.50 6.36
N GLU A 65 17.16 -9.82 5.79
CA GLU A 65 18.14 -9.02 6.56
C GLU A 65 17.55 -7.75 7.20
N TYR A 66 16.43 -7.25 6.68
CA TYR A 66 15.74 -6.05 7.17
C TYR A 66 14.47 -6.38 7.95
N LEU A 67 14.19 -7.66 8.18
CA LEU A 67 12.99 -8.10 8.90
C LEU A 67 13.03 -7.68 10.38
N HIS A 68 14.24 -7.57 10.96
CA HIS A 68 14.48 -7.18 12.36
C HIS A 68 13.59 -7.90 13.38
N GLY A 69 13.27 -9.18 13.15
CA GLY A 69 12.43 -9.99 14.03
C GLY A 69 10.92 -9.76 13.90
N LEU A 70 10.47 -8.97 12.93
CA LEU A 70 9.06 -8.77 12.62
C LEU A 70 8.40 -10.09 12.20
N THR A 71 7.20 -10.36 12.71
CA THR A 71 6.41 -11.55 12.38
C THR A 71 4.99 -11.17 12.00
N ALA A 72 4.26 -12.09 11.35
CA ALA A 72 2.85 -11.91 11.08
C ALA A 72 2.03 -11.68 12.37
N SER A 73 2.38 -12.39 13.45
CA SER A 73 1.74 -12.23 14.77
C SER A 73 1.99 -10.87 15.40
N THR A 74 3.18 -10.29 15.24
CA THR A 74 3.46 -8.93 15.75
C THR A 74 2.73 -7.87 14.93
N LEU A 75 2.59 -8.04 13.62
CA LEU A 75 1.79 -7.14 12.77
C LEU A 75 0.29 -7.22 13.08
N ALA A 76 -0.20 -8.42 13.41
CA ALA A 76 -1.60 -8.62 13.79
C ALA A 76 -1.98 -7.95 15.13
N GLN A 77 -1.00 -7.56 15.95
CA GLN A 77 -1.21 -6.86 17.22
C GLN A 77 -1.26 -5.33 17.08
N SER A 78 -1.00 -4.79 15.88
CA SER A 78 -1.05 -3.35 15.65
C SER A 78 -2.46 -2.77 15.92
N PRO A 79 -2.55 -1.52 16.42
CA PRO A 79 -3.83 -0.85 16.61
C PRO A 79 -4.70 -0.88 15.35
N GLU A 80 -6.01 -0.99 15.54
CA GLU A 80 -6.94 -0.99 14.41
C GLU A 80 -7.04 0.42 13.82
N ILE A 81 -6.54 0.57 12.59
CA ILE A 81 -6.68 1.79 11.80
C ILE A 81 -7.55 1.52 10.57
N HIS A 82 -8.35 2.50 10.18
CA HIS A 82 -9.16 2.43 9.00
C HIS A 82 -8.40 3.01 7.80
N TRP A 83 -7.82 2.14 6.98
CA TRP A 83 -7.15 2.53 5.74
C TRP A 83 -8.13 3.17 4.76
N LEU A 84 -7.74 4.32 4.21
CA LEU A 84 -8.57 5.13 3.31
C LEU A 84 -8.15 4.97 1.84
N THR A 85 -6.91 5.33 1.54
CA THR A 85 -6.39 5.30 0.16
C THR A 85 -4.87 5.26 0.14
N LEU A 86 -4.32 4.79 -0.97
CA LEU A 86 -2.89 4.83 -1.27
C LEU A 86 -2.63 5.84 -2.40
N GLN A 87 -1.72 6.77 -2.16
CA GLN A 87 -1.22 7.69 -3.18
C GLN A 87 0.26 7.42 -3.44
N ILE A 88 0.61 7.01 -4.65
CA ILE A 88 2.02 6.95 -5.09
C ILE A 88 2.44 8.36 -5.55
N ILE A 89 3.54 8.87 -5.00
CA ILE A 89 4.15 10.15 -5.35
C ILE A 89 5.18 9.94 -6.46
N SER A 90 6.08 8.98 -6.27
CA SER A 90 7.13 8.64 -7.24
C SER A 90 7.48 7.16 -7.17
N SER A 91 7.96 6.61 -8.27
CA SER A 91 8.55 5.27 -8.33
C SER A 91 9.71 5.27 -9.31
N SER A 92 10.79 4.60 -8.96
CA SER A 92 11.97 4.45 -9.81
C SER A 92 12.60 3.07 -9.69
N ILE A 93 13.33 2.67 -10.73
CA ILE A 93 14.12 1.44 -10.79
C ILE A 93 15.51 1.84 -11.29
N THR A 94 16.55 1.31 -10.66
CA THR A 94 17.94 1.40 -11.11
C THR A 94 18.58 0.04 -10.89
N ASP A 95 18.86 -0.68 -11.98
CA ASP A 95 19.30 -2.07 -11.96
C ASP A 95 18.37 -2.98 -11.11
N LEU A 96 18.91 -3.52 -10.01
CA LEU A 96 18.20 -4.38 -9.06
C LEU A 96 17.71 -3.63 -7.82
N GLN A 97 17.73 -2.30 -7.85
CA GLN A 97 17.26 -1.43 -6.77
C GLN A 97 16.01 -0.66 -7.24
N GLY A 98 15.09 -0.43 -6.32
CA GLY A 98 13.83 0.25 -6.57
C GLY A 98 13.48 1.17 -5.43
N GLN A 99 12.78 2.26 -5.73
CA GLN A 99 12.30 3.20 -4.73
C GLN A 99 10.85 3.57 -5.02
N VAL A 100 10.04 3.69 -3.97
CA VAL A 100 8.65 4.16 -4.08
C VAL A 100 8.37 5.14 -2.95
N GLU A 101 8.00 6.37 -3.29
CA GLU A 101 7.50 7.38 -2.36
C GLU A 101 5.98 7.40 -2.41
N PHE A 102 5.32 7.35 -1.25
CA PHE A 102 3.86 7.28 -1.18
C PHE A 102 3.30 7.88 0.10
N GLN A 103 1.98 8.12 0.09
CA GLN A 103 1.17 8.39 1.27
C GLN A 103 0.08 7.32 1.41
N ALA A 104 0.15 6.53 2.48
CA ALA A 104 -0.89 5.58 2.86
C ALA A 104 -1.78 6.22 3.92
N TRP A 105 -2.93 6.74 3.47
CA TRP A 105 -3.86 7.48 4.30
C TRP A 105 -4.71 6.52 5.15
N TYR A 106 -4.88 6.87 6.42
CA TYR A 106 -5.70 6.14 7.37
C TYR A 106 -6.50 7.09 8.26
N LYS A 107 -7.47 6.53 8.96
CA LYS A 107 -8.23 7.21 10.00
C LYS A 107 -8.22 6.37 11.28
N ASP A 108 -7.96 7.02 12.40
CA ASP A 108 -8.03 6.44 13.74
C ASP A 108 -8.89 7.31 14.67
N GLU A 109 -8.75 7.12 15.99
CA GLU A 109 -9.46 7.89 17.01
C GLU A 109 -9.05 9.37 17.06
N THR A 110 -7.83 9.70 16.64
CA THR A 110 -7.27 11.06 16.66
C THR A 110 -7.66 11.87 15.42
N GLY A 111 -7.90 11.19 14.30
CA GLY A 111 -8.31 11.84 13.06
C GLY A 111 -7.83 11.11 11.82
N ILE A 112 -7.66 11.87 10.73
CA ILE A 112 -7.05 11.37 9.49
C ILE A 112 -5.58 11.73 9.52
N ASP A 113 -4.73 10.76 9.17
CA ASP A 113 -3.31 10.97 8.97
C ASP A 113 -2.78 10.06 7.84
N ALA A 114 -1.51 10.17 7.50
CA ALA A 114 -0.84 9.32 6.53
C ALA A 114 0.50 8.79 7.02
N ILE A 115 0.82 7.58 6.59
CA ILE A 115 2.21 7.14 6.51
C ILE A 115 2.77 7.73 5.21
N HIS A 116 3.60 8.77 5.32
CA HIS A 116 4.37 9.31 4.20
C HIS A 116 5.77 8.72 4.25
N GLU A 117 6.06 7.81 3.33
CA GLU A 117 7.31 7.06 3.32
C GLU A 117 7.90 7.01 1.91
N ARG A 118 9.24 7.06 1.86
CA ARG A 118 10.02 6.64 0.69
C ARG A 118 10.69 5.31 1.00
N SER A 119 10.10 4.25 0.48
CA SER A 119 10.60 2.89 0.67
C SER A 119 11.62 2.52 -0.39
N GLU A 120 12.58 1.70 0.02
CA GLU A 120 13.57 1.04 -0.82
C GLU A 120 13.19 -0.43 -1.03
N PHE A 121 13.53 -0.94 -2.20
CA PHE A 121 13.27 -2.29 -2.62
C PHE A 121 14.48 -2.86 -3.36
N GLN A 122 14.70 -4.16 -3.19
CA GLN A 122 15.74 -4.89 -3.90
C GLN A 122 15.13 -6.04 -4.69
N CYS A 123 15.59 -6.24 -5.92
CA CYS A 123 15.22 -7.38 -6.76
C CYS A 123 16.28 -8.49 -6.62
N ILE A 124 15.87 -9.65 -6.12
CA ILE A 124 16.72 -10.84 -5.94
C ILE A 124 16.10 -11.98 -6.72
N GLU A 125 16.82 -12.51 -7.71
CA GLU A 125 16.33 -13.62 -8.56
C GLU A 125 14.96 -13.35 -9.21
N GLY A 126 14.66 -12.07 -9.49
CA GLY A 126 13.39 -11.63 -10.07
C GLY A 126 12.28 -11.35 -9.05
N ASP A 127 12.53 -11.51 -7.76
CA ASP A 127 11.63 -11.13 -6.68
C ASP A 127 12.00 -9.77 -6.11
N TRP A 128 11.08 -8.81 -6.22
CA TRP A 128 11.18 -7.57 -5.46
C TRP A 128 10.88 -7.83 -3.99
N LEU A 129 11.70 -7.27 -3.10
CA LEU A 129 11.57 -7.35 -1.65
C LEU A 129 11.71 -5.96 -1.05
N TYR A 130 10.86 -5.63 -0.08
CA TYR A 130 10.99 -4.41 0.71
C TYR A 130 12.20 -4.50 1.64
N THR A 131 13.05 -3.48 1.68
CA THR A 131 14.19 -3.43 2.60
C THR A 131 13.88 -2.49 3.77
N GLN A 132 13.88 -1.19 3.52
CA GLN A 132 13.73 -0.14 4.52
C GLN A 132 12.98 1.06 3.93
N GLY A 133 12.68 2.06 4.75
CA GLY A 133 12.08 3.30 4.27
C GLY A 133 12.36 4.48 5.19
N GLU A 134 12.37 5.67 4.58
CA GLU A 134 12.51 6.95 5.27
C GLU A 134 11.13 7.58 5.46
N GLN A 135 10.80 8.01 6.68
CA GLN A 135 9.52 8.64 7.01
C GLN A 135 9.59 10.17 6.90
N PHE A 136 8.51 10.76 6.42
CA PHE A 136 8.33 12.21 6.26
C PHE A 136 7.00 12.65 6.88
N ASP A 137 6.82 13.96 7.02
CA ASP A 137 5.53 14.52 7.41
C ASP A 137 4.49 14.35 6.31
N ALA A 138 3.25 14.01 6.69
CA ALA A 138 2.13 13.90 5.76
C ALA A 138 1.83 15.24 5.06
N ILE A 139 1.67 15.18 3.74
CA ILE A 139 1.32 16.33 2.90
C ILE A 139 -0.18 16.29 2.62
N PHE A 140 -0.94 16.97 3.48
CA PHE A 140 -2.40 17.04 3.36
C PHE A 140 -2.88 17.73 2.08
N PRO A 141 -3.99 17.27 1.48
CA PRO A 141 -4.61 17.97 0.37
C PRO A 141 -4.98 19.41 0.73
N LYS A 142 -4.81 20.32 -0.20
CA LYS A 142 -5.30 21.69 -0.08
C LYS A 142 -6.83 21.69 0.00
N ARG A 143 -7.40 22.70 0.67
CA ARG A 143 -8.85 22.87 0.92
C ARG A 143 -9.79 22.55 -0.25
N ASN A 144 -9.40 22.86 -1.48
CA ASN A 144 -10.23 22.69 -2.68
C ASN A 144 -9.89 21.43 -3.51
N GLN A 145 -8.91 20.63 -3.10
CA GLN A 145 -8.57 19.36 -3.75
C GLN A 145 -9.56 18.26 -3.34
N ALA A 146 -9.55 17.14 -4.07
CA ALA A 146 -10.40 15.99 -3.77
C ALA A 146 -10.13 15.45 -2.35
N CYS A 147 -11.20 14.99 -1.69
CA CYS A 147 -11.11 14.44 -0.35
C CYS A 147 -10.52 13.02 -0.35
N LEU A 148 -9.72 12.72 0.68
CA LEU A 148 -8.99 11.46 0.88
C LEU A 148 -9.90 10.24 1.04
N CYS A 149 -11.12 10.43 1.53
CA CYS A 149 -12.08 9.34 1.74
C CYS A 149 -12.76 8.85 0.45
N GLY A 150 -12.40 9.39 -0.72
CA GLY A 150 -12.97 8.96 -2.00
C GLY A 150 -14.42 9.41 -2.24
N SER A 151 -14.99 10.31 -1.42
CA SER A 151 -16.39 10.75 -1.53
C SER A 151 -16.72 11.59 -2.77
N GLY A 152 -15.73 11.93 -3.60
CA GLY A 152 -15.86 12.87 -4.72
C GLY A 152 -16.02 14.34 -4.32
N LYS A 153 -16.09 14.65 -3.01
CA LYS A 153 -16.18 16.03 -2.50
C LYS A 153 -14.80 16.69 -2.39
N LYS A 154 -14.77 18.03 -2.30
CA LYS A 154 -13.57 18.78 -1.92
C LYS A 154 -13.21 18.50 -0.47
N PHE A 155 -11.92 18.54 -0.12
CA PHE A 155 -11.45 18.25 1.23
C PHE A 155 -12.13 19.12 2.30
N LYS A 156 -12.24 20.45 2.05
CA LYS A 156 -12.96 21.39 2.93
C LYS A 156 -14.45 21.12 3.15
N GLN A 157 -15.05 20.29 2.31
CA GLN A 157 -16.49 19.96 2.33
C GLN A 157 -16.72 18.54 2.85
N CYS A 158 -15.68 17.89 3.39
CA CYS A 158 -15.76 16.50 3.78
C CYS A 158 -14.91 16.20 5.02
N CYS A 159 -13.58 16.10 4.90
CA CYS A 159 -12.71 15.57 5.95
C CYS A 159 -11.69 16.57 6.50
N LEU A 160 -11.77 17.84 6.07
CA LEU A 160 -11.08 18.96 6.72
C LEU A 160 -11.85 19.40 7.97
#